data_AF-A0A842WWP2-F1
#
_entry.id   AF-A0A842WWP2-F1
#
_cell.length_a   1.000
_cell.length_b   1.000
_cell.length_c   1.000
_cell.angle_alpha   90.00
_cell.angle_beta   90.00
_cell.angle_gamma   90.00
#
_symmetry.space_group_name_H-M   'P 1'
#
loop_
_entity.id
_entity.type
_entity.pdbx_description
1 polymer ?
#
loop_
_entity_poly.entity_id
_entity_poly.type
_entity_poly.pdbx_seq_one_letter_code
_entity_poly.pdbx_strand_id
1 'polypeptide(L)'
;MNEKQLRQDALEALNRHRCGWIQLGKVLVEVVSTDQWKDWGYEKFTEYCKQELGLTIMTAKEMMMAYEYIQKNQPSLLNNLLDNPYVPDYHTLATLSRAVEKGKIDDDRETTIRDALFDADKRVESTREAKDMLSESMKEDGEAIMDDIKKMTKSVKKRMKKLNQDIWNTSSFHNEIQETSDKLTDMVTSVEV
;
A
#
# COMPACT_ATOMS: atom_id res chain seq x y z
N MET A 1 -31.03 6.68 -5.67
CA MET A 1 -31.74 5.62 -4.90
C MET A 1 -32.36 6.25 -3.67
N ASN A 2 -33.41 5.68 -3.05
CA ASN A 2 -33.95 6.21 -1.77
C ASN A 2 -33.09 5.68 -0.61
N GLU A 3 -32.81 6.49 0.41
CA GLU A 3 -31.99 6.15 1.58
C GLU A 3 -32.35 4.80 2.23
N LYS A 4 -33.65 4.54 2.45
CA LYS A 4 -34.11 3.28 3.03
C LYS A 4 -33.82 2.07 2.14
N GLN A 5 -33.87 2.28 0.82
CA GLN A 5 -33.60 1.24 -0.15
C GLN A 5 -32.11 0.87 -0.15
N LEU A 6 -31.21 1.85 -0.06
CA LEU A 6 -29.76 1.62 -0.03
C LEU A 6 -29.34 0.78 1.19
N ARG A 7 -29.91 1.07 2.37
CA ARG A 7 -29.67 0.31 3.60
C ARG A 7 -30.15 -1.14 3.48
N GLN A 8 -31.35 -1.33 2.92
CA GLN A 8 -31.93 -2.65 2.70
C GLN A 8 -31.11 -3.46 1.69
N ASP A 9 -30.68 -2.85 0.60
CA ASP A 9 -29.86 -3.49 -0.44
C ASP A 9 -28.53 -4.01 0.14
N ALA A 10 -27.91 -3.30 1.08
CA ALA A 10 -26.70 -3.75 1.78
C ALA A 10 -26.94 -5.05 2.56
N LEU A 11 -28.03 -5.10 3.34
CA LEU A 11 -28.41 -6.25 4.16
C LEU A 11 -28.83 -7.45 3.30
N GLU A 12 -29.51 -7.20 2.18
CA GLU A 12 -29.86 -8.26 1.23
C GLU A 12 -28.63 -8.80 0.52
N ALA A 13 -27.66 -7.95 0.18
CA ALA A 13 -26.40 -8.36 -0.45
C ALA A 13 -25.59 -9.31 0.45
N LEU A 14 -25.56 -9.06 1.77
CA LEU A 14 -24.91 -9.93 2.75
C LEU A 14 -25.46 -11.37 2.74
N ASN A 15 -26.74 -11.54 2.42
CA ASN A 15 -27.40 -12.85 2.44
C ASN A 15 -27.27 -13.63 1.11
N ARG A 16 -26.65 -13.06 0.06
CA ARG A 16 -26.50 -13.71 -1.25
C ARG A 16 -25.15 -14.45 -1.37
N HIS A 17 -25.20 -15.77 -1.50
CA HIS A 17 -24.02 -16.64 -1.39
C HIS A 17 -23.04 -16.72 -2.59
N ARG A 18 -23.34 -16.15 -3.78
CA ARG A 18 -22.42 -16.26 -4.95
C ARG A 18 -21.98 -14.94 -5.60
N CYS A 19 -22.72 -13.86 -5.39
CA CYS A 19 -22.37 -12.51 -5.90
C CYS A 19 -22.60 -11.42 -4.85
N GLY A 20 -22.85 -11.81 -3.60
CA GLY A 20 -23.20 -10.89 -2.51
C GLY A 20 -22.13 -9.85 -2.26
N TRP A 21 -20.84 -10.22 -2.40
CA TRP A 21 -19.75 -9.28 -2.16
C TRP A 21 -19.65 -8.17 -3.24
N ILE A 22 -19.97 -8.44 -4.51
CA ILE A 22 -19.95 -7.41 -5.56
C ILE A 22 -21.07 -6.40 -5.29
N GLN A 23 -22.28 -6.90 -5.05
CA GLN A 23 -23.42 -6.04 -4.75
C GLN A 23 -23.17 -5.24 -3.47
N LEU A 24 -22.59 -5.87 -2.45
CA LEU A 24 -22.22 -5.21 -1.21
C LEU A 24 -21.12 -4.17 -1.45
N GLY A 25 -20.07 -4.49 -2.20
CA GLY A 25 -19.00 -3.55 -2.57
C GLY A 25 -19.55 -2.31 -3.28
N LYS A 26 -20.46 -2.49 -4.25
CA LYS A 26 -21.19 -1.40 -4.91
C LYS A 26 -21.93 -0.51 -3.92
N VAL A 27 -22.72 -1.12 -3.05
CA VAL A 27 -23.52 -0.40 -2.04
C VAL A 27 -22.60 0.32 -1.05
N LEU A 28 -21.51 -0.30 -0.60
CA LEU A 28 -20.54 0.33 0.30
C LEU A 28 -19.84 1.53 -0.35
N VAL A 29 -19.51 1.47 -1.64
CA VAL A 29 -18.97 2.62 -2.39
C VAL A 29 -19.98 3.76 -2.44
N GLU A 30 -21.25 3.47 -2.73
CA GLU A 30 -22.31 4.49 -2.74
C GLU A 30 -22.49 5.13 -1.36
N VAL A 31 -22.61 4.29 -0.32
CA VAL A 31 -22.70 4.70 1.09
C VAL A 31 -21.52 5.59 1.50
N VAL A 32 -20.30 5.30 1.03
CA VAL A 32 -19.10 6.13 1.25
C VAL A 32 -19.10 7.42 0.48
N SER A 33 -19.54 7.40 -0.76
CA SER A 33 -19.61 8.60 -1.58
C SER A 33 -20.65 9.62 -1.10
N THR A 34 -21.72 9.17 -0.43
CA THR A 34 -22.81 10.02 0.05
C THR A 34 -22.81 10.25 1.57
N ASP A 35 -21.82 9.73 2.30
CA ASP A 35 -21.76 9.78 3.77
C ASP A 35 -23.04 9.23 4.46
N GLN A 36 -23.76 8.29 3.82
CA GLN A 36 -25.12 7.90 4.23
C GLN A 36 -25.20 7.32 5.65
N TRP A 37 -24.10 6.76 6.17
CA TRP A 37 -24.05 6.27 7.55
C TRP A 37 -24.35 7.36 8.58
N LYS A 38 -24.07 8.64 8.28
CA LYS A 38 -24.35 9.75 9.19
C LYS A 38 -25.85 9.93 9.37
N ASP A 39 -26.60 9.86 8.27
CA ASP A 39 -28.06 9.98 8.27
C ASP A 39 -28.72 8.79 8.99
N TRP A 40 -28.09 7.63 8.96
CA TRP A 40 -28.51 6.44 9.70
C TRP A 40 -28.18 6.49 11.20
N GLY A 41 -27.53 7.56 11.67
CA GLY A 41 -27.21 7.78 13.08
C GLY A 41 -25.87 7.24 13.54
N TYR A 42 -24.97 6.87 12.61
CA TYR A 42 -23.61 6.43 12.94
C TYR A 42 -22.62 7.58 12.84
N GLU A 43 -21.73 7.72 13.84
CA GLU A 43 -20.72 8.78 13.82
C GLU A 43 -19.61 8.48 12.78
N LYS A 44 -19.32 7.20 12.56
CA LYS A 44 -18.26 6.74 11.67
C LYS A 44 -18.73 5.55 10.84
N PHE A 45 -18.31 5.48 9.58
CA PHE A 45 -18.53 4.32 8.73
C PHE A 45 -18.08 2.99 9.36
N THR A 46 -16.99 3.00 10.13
CA THR A 46 -16.50 1.83 10.88
C THR A 46 -17.54 1.27 11.85
N GLU A 47 -18.35 2.15 12.43
CA GLU A 47 -19.39 1.79 13.38
C GLU A 47 -20.56 1.12 12.68
N TYR A 48 -21.02 1.71 11.57
CA TYR A 48 -22.02 1.10 10.68
C TYR A 48 -21.60 -0.30 10.23
N CYS A 49 -20.38 -0.46 9.70
CA CYS A 49 -19.87 -1.76 9.26
C CYS A 49 -19.88 -2.80 10.38
N LYS A 50 -19.46 -2.42 11.59
CA LYS A 50 -19.35 -3.34 12.72
C LYS A 50 -20.71 -3.69 13.33
N GLN A 51 -21.54 -2.69 13.59
CA GLN A 51 -22.77 -2.84 14.36
C GLN A 51 -23.92 -3.37 13.51
N GLU A 52 -24.00 -2.95 12.25
CA GLU A 52 -25.13 -3.33 11.39
C GLU A 52 -24.77 -4.45 10.43
N LEU A 53 -23.61 -4.36 9.77
CA LEU A 53 -23.20 -5.35 8.77
C LEU A 53 -22.43 -6.53 9.37
N GLY A 54 -21.95 -6.42 10.61
CA GLY A 54 -21.10 -7.43 11.23
C GLY A 54 -19.72 -7.61 10.55
N LEU A 55 -19.27 -6.62 9.80
CA LEU A 55 -18.03 -6.65 9.02
C LEU A 55 -16.91 -5.88 9.72
N THR A 56 -15.67 -6.33 9.52
CA THR A 56 -14.51 -5.48 9.84
C THR A 56 -14.39 -4.36 8.80
N ILE A 57 -13.88 -3.20 9.22
CA ILE A 57 -13.60 -2.10 8.28
C ILE A 57 -12.63 -2.52 7.17
N MET A 58 -11.70 -3.42 7.48
CA MET A 58 -10.74 -3.93 6.50
C MET A 58 -11.46 -4.73 5.41
N THR A 59 -12.34 -5.65 5.79
CA THR A 59 -13.16 -6.43 4.85
C THR A 59 -14.02 -5.54 3.97
N ALA A 60 -14.69 -4.54 4.57
CA ALA A 60 -15.51 -3.58 3.82
C ALA A 60 -14.68 -2.82 2.76
N LYS A 61 -13.49 -2.35 3.14
CA LYS A 61 -12.57 -1.66 2.21
C LYS A 61 -12.06 -2.57 1.10
N GLU A 62 -11.76 -3.83 1.39
CA GLU A 62 -11.31 -4.78 0.36
C GLU A 62 -12.42 -5.09 -0.64
N MET A 63 -13.68 -5.23 -0.18
CA MET A 63 -14.82 -5.41 -1.07
C MET A 63 -15.07 -4.19 -1.97
N MET A 64 -14.98 -2.98 -1.41
CA MET A 64 -15.09 -1.74 -2.19
C MET A 64 -13.99 -1.65 -3.26
N MET A 65 -12.74 -1.86 -2.87
CA MET A 65 -11.58 -1.82 -3.77
C MET A 65 -11.69 -2.85 -4.90
N ALA A 66 -12.10 -4.08 -4.58
CA ALA A 66 -12.33 -5.12 -5.58
C ALA A 66 -13.46 -4.75 -6.56
N TYR A 67 -14.55 -4.15 -6.06
CA TYR A 67 -15.65 -3.68 -6.89
C TYR A 67 -15.21 -2.56 -7.84
N GLU A 68 -14.52 -1.54 -7.32
CA GLU A 68 -14.00 -0.41 -8.12
C GLU A 68 -13.00 -0.91 -9.19
N TYR A 69 -12.16 -1.89 -8.84
CA TYR A 69 -11.26 -2.53 -9.79
C TYR A 69 -12.00 -3.19 -10.95
N ILE A 70 -13.06 -3.97 -10.68
CA ILE A 70 -13.89 -4.56 -11.73
C ILE A 70 -14.58 -3.47 -12.54
N GLN A 71 -15.16 -2.45 -11.89
CA GLN A 71 -15.86 -1.36 -12.57
C GLN A 71 -14.95 -0.63 -13.57
N LYS A 72 -13.68 -0.43 -13.22
CA LYS A 72 -12.67 0.18 -14.08
C LYS A 72 -12.22 -0.73 -15.21
N ASN A 73 -11.90 -1.99 -14.89
CA ASN A 73 -11.14 -2.87 -15.79
C ASN A 73 -11.97 -3.89 -16.55
N GLN A 74 -13.15 -4.27 -16.04
CA GLN A 74 -14.09 -5.22 -16.67
C GLN A 74 -15.55 -4.82 -16.40
N PRO A 75 -16.02 -3.66 -16.88
CA PRO A 75 -17.39 -3.20 -16.65
C PRO A 75 -18.47 -4.14 -17.23
N SER A 76 -18.14 -4.88 -18.30
CA SER A 76 -19.03 -5.88 -18.90
C SER A 76 -19.39 -7.01 -17.93
N LEU A 77 -18.51 -7.35 -16.99
CA LEU A 77 -18.77 -8.35 -15.96
C LEU A 77 -19.91 -7.91 -15.04
N LEU A 78 -19.96 -6.63 -14.69
CA LEU A 78 -21.02 -6.08 -13.81
C LEU A 78 -22.39 -6.10 -14.47
N ASN A 79 -22.45 -5.98 -15.80
CA ASN A 79 -23.71 -6.01 -16.55
C ASN A 79 -24.26 -7.43 -16.71
N ASN A 80 -23.37 -8.43 -16.75
CA ASN A 80 -23.70 -9.82 -17.03
C ASN A 80 -23.50 -10.74 -15.82
N LEU A 81 -23.60 -10.19 -14.59
CA LEU A 81 -23.38 -10.93 -13.33
C LEU A 81 -24.28 -12.16 -13.18
N LEU A 82 -25.46 -12.16 -13.78
CA LEU A 82 -26.39 -13.29 -13.76
C LEU A 82 -26.01 -14.37 -14.79
N ASP A 83 -25.36 -13.97 -15.88
CA ASP A 83 -25.00 -14.82 -17.01
C ASP A 83 -23.55 -15.34 -16.90
N ASN A 84 -22.71 -14.68 -16.09
CA ASN A 84 -21.35 -15.11 -15.82
C ASN A 84 -21.26 -15.84 -14.46
N PRO A 85 -21.04 -17.16 -14.46
CA PRO A 85 -20.99 -17.93 -13.22
C PRO A 85 -19.69 -17.74 -12.44
N TYR A 86 -18.67 -17.09 -13.02
CA TYR A 86 -17.36 -16.96 -12.40
C TYR A 86 -16.98 -15.50 -12.13
N VAL A 87 -16.71 -15.24 -10.86
CA VAL A 87 -16.14 -14.01 -10.36
C VAL A 87 -14.99 -14.39 -9.43
N PRO A 88 -13.80 -13.78 -9.60
CA PRO A 88 -12.70 -13.97 -8.66
C PRO A 88 -13.06 -13.54 -7.24
N ASP A 89 -12.33 -14.06 -6.26
CA ASP A 89 -12.50 -13.65 -4.86
C ASP A 89 -12.06 -12.18 -4.65
N TYR A 90 -12.82 -11.45 -3.83
CA TYR A 90 -12.58 -10.02 -3.60
C TYR A 90 -11.21 -9.74 -3.00
N HIS A 91 -10.67 -10.63 -2.16
CA HIS A 91 -9.37 -10.41 -1.53
C HIS A 91 -8.23 -10.44 -2.56
N THR A 92 -8.36 -11.31 -3.56
CA THR A 92 -7.36 -11.43 -4.64
C THR A 92 -7.40 -10.20 -5.55
N LEU A 93 -8.60 -9.72 -5.90
CA LEU A 93 -8.78 -8.50 -6.69
C LEU A 93 -8.32 -7.24 -5.94
N ALA A 94 -8.64 -7.12 -4.65
CA ALA A 94 -8.17 -6.03 -3.81
C ALA A 94 -6.63 -6.04 -3.69
N THR A 95 -6.02 -7.22 -3.63
CA THR A 95 -4.56 -7.36 -3.61
C THR A 95 -3.93 -6.89 -4.91
N LEU A 96 -4.50 -7.27 -6.07
CA LEU A 96 -4.06 -6.80 -7.38
C LEU A 96 -4.20 -5.28 -7.50
N SER A 97 -5.39 -4.73 -7.19
CA SER A 97 -5.64 -3.27 -7.23
C SER A 97 -4.62 -2.50 -6.39
N ARG A 98 -4.35 -2.98 -5.16
CA ARG A 98 -3.38 -2.35 -4.26
C ARG A 98 -1.93 -2.44 -4.75
N ALA A 99 -1.58 -3.51 -5.46
CA ALA A 99 -0.25 -3.67 -6.03
C ALA A 99 -0.03 -2.70 -7.20
N VAL A 100 -1.04 -2.56 -8.07
CA VAL A 100 -1.08 -1.58 -9.17
C VAL A 100 -1.03 -0.14 -8.63
N GLU A 101 -1.88 0.21 -7.66
CA GLU A 101 -1.88 1.55 -7.03
C GLU A 101 -0.54 1.93 -6.40
N LYS A 102 0.21 0.93 -5.90
CA LYS A 102 1.54 1.13 -5.31
C LYS A 102 2.67 1.12 -6.35
N GLY A 103 2.36 0.95 -7.64
CA GLY A 103 3.34 0.85 -8.71
C GLY A 103 4.26 -0.36 -8.60
N LYS A 104 3.81 -1.44 -7.95
CA LYS A 104 4.58 -2.69 -7.80
C LYS A 104 4.46 -3.64 -9.00
N ILE A 105 3.56 -3.31 -9.90
CA ILE A 105 3.20 -4.11 -11.07
C ILE A 105 2.96 -3.09 -12.18
N ASP A 106 3.56 -3.31 -13.34
CA ASP A 106 3.31 -2.53 -14.54
C ASP A 106 2.01 -2.96 -15.25
N ASP A 107 1.59 -2.18 -16.24
CA ASP A 107 0.32 -2.38 -16.95
C ASP A 107 0.25 -3.73 -17.71
N ASP A 108 1.38 -4.19 -18.25
CA ASP A 108 1.47 -5.46 -19.00
C ASP A 108 1.30 -6.65 -18.06
N ARG A 109 1.96 -6.59 -16.90
CA ARG A 109 1.88 -7.62 -15.87
C ARG A 109 0.53 -7.60 -15.18
N GLU A 110 -0.05 -6.43 -14.92
CA GLU A 110 -1.44 -6.30 -14.45
C GLU A 110 -2.39 -7.02 -15.41
N THR A 111 -2.26 -6.74 -16.71
CA THR A 111 -3.14 -7.34 -17.73
C THR A 111 -3.02 -8.86 -17.73
N THR A 112 -1.79 -9.39 -17.66
CA THR A 112 -1.57 -10.84 -17.62
C THR A 112 -2.22 -11.49 -16.38
N ILE A 113 -2.03 -10.89 -15.19
CA ILE A 113 -2.59 -11.42 -13.94
C ILE A 113 -4.12 -11.33 -13.97
N ARG A 114 -4.66 -10.21 -14.47
CA ARG A 114 -6.10 -10.00 -14.62
C ARG A 114 -6.71 -11.04 -15.55
N ASP A 115 -6.13 -11.25 -16.73
CA ASP A 115 -6.66 -12.20 -17.71
C ASP A 115 -6.64 -13.63 -17.14
N ALA A 116 -5.57 -14.00 -16.42
CA ALA A 116 -5.51 -15.25 -15.69
C ALA A 116 -6.63 -15.35 -14.63
N LEU A 117 -6.85 -14.30 -13.83
CA LEU A 117 -7.90 -14.29 -12.80
C LEU A 117 -9.30 -14.46 -13.36
N PHE A 118 -9.58 -13.90 -14.54
CA PHE A 118 -10.91 -13.96 -15.15
C PHE A 118 -11.10 -15.15 -16.10
N ASP A 119 -10.09 -16.01 -16.27
CA ASP A 119 -10.21 -17.25 -17.04
C ASP A 119 -11.13 -18.26 -16.30
N ALA A 120 -12.37 -18.34 -16.76
CA ALA A 120 -13.41 -19.17 -16.17
C ALA A 120 -13.16 -20.68 -16.33
N ASP A 121 -12.42 -21.10 -17.36
CA ASP A 121 -12.13 -22.52 -17.62
C ASP A 121 -11.08 -23.09 -16.66
N LYS A 122 -10.33 -22.23 -15.97
CA LYS A 122 -9.23 -22.61 -15.08
C LYS A 122 -9.37 -22.11 -13.64
N ARG A 123 -10.56 -21.69 -13.21
CA ARG A 123 -10.95 -21.21 -11.87
C ARG A 123 -9.96 -21.39 -10.69
N VAL A 124 -9.59 -22.62 -10.31
CA VAL A 124 -8.70 -22.88 -9.17
C VAL A 124 -7.24 -22.61 -9.53
N GLU A 125 -6.84 -23.03 -10.72
CA GLU A 125 -5.49 -22.86 -11.24
C GLU A 125 -5.21 -21.39 -11.56
N SER A 126 -6.14 -20.70 -12.21
CA SER A 126 -6.16 -19.25 -12.45
C SER A 126 -5.93 -18.42 -11.18
N THR A 127 -6.62 -18.76 -10.09
CA THR A 127 -6.48 -18.02 -8.82
C THR A 127 -5.12 -18.30 -8.18
N ARG A 128 -4.60 -19.53 -8.31
CA ARG A 128 -3.29 -19.92 -7.79
C ARG A 128 -2.15 -19.27 -8.59
N GLU A 129 -2.19 -19.38 -9.92
CA GLU A 129 -1.25 -18.77 -10.85
C GLU A 129 -1.19 -17.25 -10.63
N ALA A 130 -2.34 -16.57 -10.55
CA ALA A 130 -2.38 -15.15 -10.28
C ALA A 130 -1.76 -14.78 -8.91
N LYS A 131 -2.01 -15.58 -7.86
CA LYS A 131 -1.39 -15.39 -6.55
C LYS A 131 0.12 -15.62 -6.58
N ASP A 132 0.57 -16.63 -7.30
CA ASP A 132 2.00 -16.93 -7.47
C ASP A 132 2.68 -15.77 -8.20
N MET A 133 2.11 -15.28 -9.31
CA MET A 133 2.60 -14.12 -10.07
C MET A 133 2.62 -12.83 -9.24
N LEU A 134 1.57 -12.58 -8.44
CA LEU A 134 1.53 -11.45 -7.51
C LEU A 134 2.64 -11.55 -6.46
N SER A 135 2.87 -12.75 -5.91
CA SER A 135 3.89 -12.98 -4.90
C SER A 135 5.32 -12.83 -5.46
N GLU A 136 5.53 -13.22 -6.71
CA GLU A 136 6.80 -13.11 -7.42
C GLU A 136 7.14 -11.66 -7.71
N SER A 137 6.19 -10.89 -8.27
CA SER A 137 6.34 -9.45 -8.50
C SER A 137 6.70 -8.69 -7.22
N MET A 138 6.08 -9.05 -6.10
CA MET A 138 6.36 -8.42 -4.80
C MET A 138 7.75 -8.77 -4.23
N LYS A 139 8.34 -9.90 -4.63
CA LYS A 139 9.69 -10.32 -4.23
C LYS A 139 10.76 -9.62 -5.07
N GLU A 140 10.56 -9.56 -6.38
CA GLU A 140 11.48 -8.92 -7.33
C GLU A 140 11.71 -7.44 -6.97
N ASP A 141 10.64 -6.70 -6.68
CA ASP A 141 10.73 -5.32 -6.18
C ASP A 141 11.40 -5.21 -4.81
N GLY A 142 11.08 -6.14 -3.90
CA GLY A 142 11.64 -6.15 -2.55
C GLY A 142 13.16 -6.37 -2.55
N GLU A 143 13.64 -7.25 -3.43
CA GLU A 143 15.06 -7.54 -3.60
C GLU A 143 15.79 -6.37 -4.28
N ALA A 144 15.20 -5.77 -5.30
CA ALA A 144 15.73 -4.56 -5.94
C ALA A 144 15.85 -3.37 -4.98
N ILE A 145 14.80 -3.10 -4.18
CA ILE A 145 14.80 -2.05 -3.15
C ILE A 145 15.87 -2.32 -2.09
N MET A 146 15.99 -3.58 -1.64
CA MET A 146 16.99 -3.94 -0.62
C MET A 146 18.42 -3.74 -1.13
N ASP A 147 18.68 -4.06 -2.40
CA ASP A 147 20.00 -3.86 -3.00
C ASP A 147 20.34 -2.39 -3.20
N ASP A 148 19.37 -1.53 -3.50
CA ASP A 148 19.59 -0.09 -3.56
C ASP A 148 19.80 0.53 -2.17
N ILE A 149 19.10 0.06 -1.14
CA ILE A 149 19.36 0.43 0.26
C ILE A 149 20.79 -0.01 0.68
N LYS A 150 21.23 -1.22 0.30
CA LYS A 150 22.61 -1.67 0.56
C LYS A 150 23.66 -0.81 -0.17
N LYS A 151 23.41 -0.39 -1.41
CA LYS A 151 24.31 0.52 -2.16
C LYS A 151 24.36 1.91 -1.50
N MET A 152 23.20 2.43 -1.08
CA MET A 152 23.09 3.73 -0.44
C MET A 152 23.78 3.76 0.92
N THR A 153 23.54 2.75 1.77
CA THR A 153 24.21 2.60 3.08
C THR A 153 25.73 2.45 2.96
N LYS A 154 26.23 1.68 1.97
CA LYS A 154 27.67 1.62 1.65
C LYS A 154 28.23 3.01 1.27
N SER A 155 27.49 3.77 0.47
CA SER A 155 27.90 5.11 0.03
C SER A 155 27.92 6.12 1.19
N VAL A 156 26.93 6.07 2.08
CA VAL A 156 26.89 6.87 3.32
C VAL A 156 28.06 6.51 4.24
N LYS A 157 28.32 5.22 4.46
CA LYS A 157 29.45 4.74 5.29
C LYS A 157 30.79 5.23 4.75
N LYS A 158 30.97 5.23 3.42
CA LYS A 158 32.19 5.76 2.77
C LYS A 158 32.36 7.26 2.98
N ARG A 159 31.27 8.04 2.82
CA ARG A 159 31.29 9.50 3.07
C ARG A 159 31.55 9.81 4.55
N MET A 160 30.92 9.07 5.46
CA MET A 160 31.11 9.26 6.90
C MET A 160 32.54 8.93 7.35
N LYS A 161 33.16 7.88 6.78
CA LYS A 161 34.57 7.59 7.02
C LYS A 161 35.49 8.72 6.56
N LYS A 162 35.20 9.32 5.39
CA LYS A 162 35.95 10.46 4.86
C LYS A 162 35.79 11.70 5.76
N LEU A 163 34.55 12.02 6.15
CA LEU A 163 34.27 13.15 7.05
C LEU A 163 34.93 12.98 8.42
N ASN A 164 34.91 11.76 8.99
CA ASN A 164 35.58 11.47 10.26
C ASN A 164 37.10 11.63 10.16
N GLN A 165 37.68 11.27 9.01
CA GLN A 165 39.11 11.49 8.74
C GLN A 165 39.44 12.98 8.61
N ASP A 166 38.59 13.75 7.93
CA ASP A 166 38.75 15.20 7.76
C ASP A 166 38.60 15.96 9.11
N ILE A 167 37.66 15.53 9.97
CA ILE A 167 37.48 16.07 11.33
C ILE A 167 38.73 15.78 12.19
N TRP A 168 39.27 14.57 12.11
CA TRP A 168 40.49 14.20 12.85
C TRP A 168 41.70 15.04 12.40
N ASN A 169 41.85 15.25 11.09
CA ASN A 169 42.90 16.10 10.53
C ASN A 169 42.76 17.57 10.96
N THR A 170 41.53 18.09 11.02
CA THR A 170 41.25 19.49 11.42
C THR A 170 41.49 19.70 12.92
N SER A 171 41.15 18.71 13.75
CA SER A 171 41.41 18.73 15.20
C SER A 171 42.91 18.69 15.52
N SER A 172 43.69 17.91 14.76
CA SER A 172 45.15 17.90 14.87
C SER A 172 45.75 19.29 14.62
N PHE A 173 45.22 20.02 13.63
CA PHE A 173 45.66 21.39 13.30
C PHE A 173 45.33 22.40 14.42
N HIS A 174 44.20 22.19 15.13
CA HIS A 174 43.80 23.05 16.25
C HIS A 174 44.74 22.89 17.46
N ASN A 175 45.18 21.66 17.75
CA ASN A 175 46.12 21.41 18.85
C ASN A 175 47.50 22.02 18.58
N GLU A 176 47.96 22.00 17.33
CA GLU A 176 49.25 22.58 16.92
C GLU A 176 49.24 24.12 17.02
N ILE A 177 48.09 24.74 16.70
CA ILE A 177 47.87 26.19 16.89
C ILE A 177 47.80 26.56 18.37
N GLN A 178 47.14 25.76 19.21
CA GLN A 178 47.10 26.01 20.66
C GLN A 178 48.48 25.86 21.29
N GLU A 179 49.24 24.82 20.95
CA GLU A 179 50.58 24.62 21.50
C GLU A 179 51.55 25.74 21.09
N THR A 180 51.41 26.28 19.88
CA THR A 180 52.20 27.45 19.44
C THR A 180 51.74 28.76 20.09
N SER A 181 50.44 28.93 20.31
CA SER A 181 49.87 30.05 21.07
C SER A 181 50.34 30.05 22.54
N ASP A 182 50.36 28.88 23.18
CA ASP A 182 50.80 28.72 24.57
C ASP A 182 52.30 29.01 24.69
N LYS A 183 53.12 28.49 23.75
CA LYS A 183 54.57 28.81 23.71
C LYS A 183 54.83 30.30 23.51
N LEU A 184 54.06 30.97 22.65
CA LEU A 184 54.17 32.42 22.45
C LEU A 184 53.74 33.19 23.71
N THR A 185 52.70 32.71 24.42
CA THR A 185 52.23 33.31 25.67
C THR A 185 53.29 33.19 26.76
N ASP A 186 53.89 32.01 26.93
CA ASP A 186 54.96 31.76 27.91
C ASP A 186 56.22 32.59 27.62
N MET A 187 56.56 32.76 26.34
CA MET A 187 57.68 33.62 25.92
C MET A 187 57.44 35.09 26.24
N VAL A 188 56.22 35.61 26.03
CA VAL A 188 55.87 37.00 26.35
C VAL A 188 55.92 37.22 27.86
N THR A 189 55.39 36.29 28.66
CA THR A 189 55.44 36.40 30.13
C THR A 189 56.84 36.25 30.72
N SER A 190 57.76 35.58 30.02
CA SER A 190 59.16 35.40 30.48
C SER A 190 60.06 36.61 30.17
N VAL A 191 59.60 37.57 29.36
CA VAL A 191 60.33 38.79 28.99
C VAL A 191 59.95 39.98 29.91
N GLU A 192 58.87 39.88 30.68
CA GLU A 192 58.40 40.94 31.61
C GLU A 192 58.89 40.78 33.06
N VAL A 193 60.04 40.13 33.30
CA VAL A 193 60.71 40.05 34.62
C VAL A 193 62.09 40.70 34.60
#